data_AF-A0A8X6TUA6-F1
#
_entry.id   AF-A0A8X6TUA6-F1
#
_cell.length_a   1.000
_cell.length_b   1.000
_cell.length_c   1.000
_cell.angle_alpha   90.00
_cell.angle_beta   90.00
_cell.angle_gamma   90.00
#
_symmetry.space_group_name_H-M   'P 1'
#
loop_
_entity.id
_entity.type
_entity.pdbx_description
1 polymer ?
#
loop_
_entity_poly.entity_id
_entity_poly.type
_entity_poly.pdbx_seq_one_letter_code
_entity_poly.pdbx_strand_id
1 'polypeptide(L)'
;MEIFKETVEFENGRYIVQLPFRKSYNELHDNYSLAKQRFQDLWRRFGHDSELYQQYREIILDYTEQAKIRYHIEKYKHEFPDTVEFLDRSFYVDDFISGGNEFEEALQTSRRAKYIMEAAGMDLRKWITNDANLMEQWKKEKFDVYPVQETVNLGANETKALGLSWNTHEDY
;
A
#
# COMPACT_ATOMS: atom_id res chain seq x y z
N MET A 1 18.79 15.82 -17.33
CA MET A 1 18.88 16.85 -16.27
C MET A 1 18.12 18.13 -16.64
N GLU A 2 17.96 18.50 -17.92
CA GLU A 2 17.15 19.67 -18.34
C GLU A 2 15.66 19.55 -18.02
N ILE A 3 15.01 18.43 -18.38
CA ILE A 3 13.55 18.24 -18.17
C ILE A 3 13.14 18.40 -16.70
N PHE A 4 13.95 17.90 -15.76
CA PHE A 4 13.68 18.01 -14.32
C PHE A 4 13.63 19.46 -13.83
N LYS A 5 14.45 20.35 -14.39
CA LYS A 5 14.45 21.77 -14.01
C LYS A 5 13.31 22.53 -14.67
N GLU A 6 12.84 22.07 -15.82
CA GLU A 6 11.77 22.72 -16.60
C GLU A 6 10.37 22.33 -16.13
N THR A 7 10.21 21.15 -15.52
CA THR A 7 8.88 20.60 -15.16
C THR A 7 8.64 20.47 -13.67
N VAL A 8 9.50 21.06 -12.83
CA VAL A 8 9.31 21.10 -11.38
C VAL A 8 8.41 22.28 -11.02
N GLU A 9 7.23 21.96 -10.50
CA GLU A 9 6.25 22.91 -10.00
C GLU A 9 6.06 22.67 -8.50
N PHE A 10 5.79 23.72 -7.73
CA PHE A 10 5.53 23.60 -6.30
C PHE A 10 4.08 24.01 -6.03
N GLU A 11 3.24 23.02 -5.72
CA GLU A 11 1.82 23.22 -5.43
C GLU A 11 1.44 22.54 -4.10
N ASN A 12 0.64 23.22 -3.29
CA ASN A 12 0.10 22.70 -2.02
C ASN A 12 1.15 22.07 -1.08
N GLY A 13 2.35 22.66 -1.01
CA GLY A 13 3.42 22.20 -0.12
C GLY A 13 4.24 21.02 -0.66
N ARG A 14 4.05 20.59 -1.91
CA ARG A 14 4.78 19.47 -2.53
C ARG A 14 5.36 19.87 -3.88
N TYR A 15 6.52 19.30 -4.20
CA TYR A 15 7.09 19.40 -5.54
C TYR A 15 6.45 18.38 -6.46
N ILE A 16 5.87 18.86 -7.55
CA ILE A 16 5.32 18.06 -8.65
C ILE A 16 6.32 18.15 -9.80
N VAL A 17 6.83 17.00 -10.23
CA VAL A 17 7.75 16.92 -11.37
C VAL A 17 7.11 16.08 -12.45
N GLN A 18 7.04 16.60 -13.66
CA GLN A 18 6.58 15.80 -14.80
C GLN A 18 7.61 14.71 -15.12
N LEU A 19 7.13 13.47 -15.25
CA LEU A 19 7.98 12.35 -15.65
C LEU A 19 8.66 12.65 -17.00
N PRO A 20 9.99 12.46 -17.12
CA PRO A 20 10.75 12.83 -18.31
C PRO A 20 10.55 11.80 -19.44
N PHE A 21 9.33 11.73 -19.95
CA PHE A 21 9.00 10.93 -21.13
C PHE A 21 9.63 11.57 -22.37
N ARG A 22 10.24 10.75 -23.23
CA ARG A 22 10.75 11.22 -24.53
C ARG A 22 9.57 11.70 -25.38
N LYS A 23 9.67 12.90 -25.96
CA LYS A 23 8.69 13.46 -26.92
C LYS A 23 8.79 12.75 -28.28
N SER A 24 8.45 11.47 -28.32
CA SER A 24 7.92 10.78 -29.50
C SER A 24 7.68 9.32 -29.12
N TYR A 25 6.43 8.96 -28.89
CA TYR A 25 6.03 7.58 -29.14
C TYR A 25 5.44 7.58 -30.55
N ASN A 26 6.11 6.92 -31.49
CA ASN A 26 5.39 6.43 -32.67
C ASN A 26 4.21 5.60 -32.14
N GLU A 27 3.04 5.73 -32.75
CA GLU A 27 1.87 4.92 -32.37
C GLU A 27 2.30 3.45 -32.24
N LEU A 28 2.19 2.92 -31.02
CA LEU A 28 2.51 1.52 -30.76
C LEU A 28 1.53 0.67 -31.57
N HIS A 29 2.05 -0.08 -32.54
CA HIS A 29 1.24 -1.00 -33.33
C HIS A 29 0.54 -2.02 -32.44
N ASP A 30 -0.64 -2.47 -32.88
CA ASP A 30 -1.44 -3.49 -32.19
C ASP A 30 -0.60 -4.75 -31.89
N ASN A 31 -0.45 -5.06 -30.60
CA ASN A 31 0.30 -6.20 -30.10
C ASN A 31 -0.62 -7.36 -29.66
N TYR A 32 -1.93 -7.28 -29.92
CA TYR A 32 -2.91 -8.24 -29.43
C TYR A 32 -2.60 -9.67 -29.84
N SER A 33 -2.30 -9.91 -31.13
CA SER A 33 -1.99 -11.27 -31.64
C SER A 33 -0.76 -11.87 -30.93
N LEU A 34 0.28 -11.06 -30.72
CA LEU A 34 1.50 -11.47 -30.04
C LEU A 34 1.24 -11.74 -28.54
N ALA A 35 0.50 -10.84 -27.87
CA ALA A 35 0.14 -10.99 -26.47
C ALA A 35 -0.70 -12.26 -26.24
N LYS A 36 -1.68 -12.51 -27.12
CA LYS A 36 -2.52 -13.71 -27.10
C LYS A 36 -1.69 -14.98 -27.28
N GLN A 37 -0.76 -15.00 -28.23
CA GLN A 37 0.10 -16.15 -28.45
C GLN A 37 0.99 -16.43 -27.24
N ARG A 38 1.62 -15.38 -26.66
CA ARG A 38 2.41 -15.50 -25.42
C ARG A 38 1.59 -16.02 -24.24
N PHE A 39 0.35 -15.56 -24.09
CA PHE A 39 -0.55 -16.07 -23.06
C PHE A 39 -0.86 -17.56 -23.24
N GLN A 40 -1.13 -17.99 -24.47
CA GLN A 40 -1.39 -19.41 -24.77
C GLN A 40 -0.15 -20.29 -24.51
N ASP A 41 1.04 -19.80 -24.84
CA ASP A 41 2.31 -20.48 -24.54
C ASP A 41 2.53 -20.62 -23.03
N LEU A 42 2.28 -19.55 -22.27
CA LEU A 42 2.34 -19.57 -20.80
C LEU A 42 1.33 -20.56 -20.21
N TRP A 43 0.09 -20.56 -20.71
CA TRP A 43 -0.95 -21.49 -20.27
C TRP A 43 -0.57 -22.95 -20.49
N ARG A 44 0.06 -23.26 -21.63
CA ARG A 44 0.57 -24.61 -21.90
C ARG A 44 1.66 -25.02 -20.91
N ARG A 45 2.54 -24.09 -20.54
CA ARG A 45 3.61 -24.34 -19.56
C ARG A 45 3.05 -24.64 -18.18
N PHE A 46 2.01 -23.95 -17.73
CA PHE A 46 1.35 -24.24 -16.46
C PHE A 46 0.81 -25.67 -16.36
N GLY A 47 0.41 -26.28 -17.47
CA GLY A 47 -0.03 -27.68 -17.50
C GLY A 47 1.09 -28.70 -17.28
N HIS A 48 2.36 -28.32 -17.47
CA HIS A 48 3.52 -29.20 -17.34
C HIS A 48 4.40 -28.86 -16.14
N ASP A 49 4.31 -27.64 -15.63
CA ASP A 49 5.12 -27.12 -14.54
C ASP A 49 4.19 -26.56 -13.46
N SER A 50 3.88 -27.41 -12.47
CA SER A 50 2.97 -27.06 -11.38
C SER A 50 3.55 -26.00 -10.44
N GLU A 51 4.87 -25.96 -10.31
CA GLU A 51 5.56 -24.98 -9.46
C GLU A 51 5.46 -23.58 -10.09
N LEU A 52 5.73 -23.46 -11.39
CA LEU A 52 5.55 -22.22 -12.14
C LEU A 52 4.10 -21.72 -12.11
N TYR A 53 3.13 -22.63 -12.25
CA TYR A 53 1.71 -22.28 -12.13
C TYR A 53 1.37 -21.73 -10.74
N GLN A 54 1.86 -22.39 -9.69
CA GLN A 54 1.59 -21.96 -8.32
C GLN A 54 2.18 -20.58 -8.03
N GLN A 55 3.43 -20.32 -8.45
CA GLN A 55 4.07 -19.00 -8.32
C GLN A 55 3.27 -17.90 -9.05
N TYR A 56 2.83 -18.16 -10.29
CA TYR A 56 2.01 -17.20 -11.04
C TYR A 56 0.63 -16.98 -10.41
N ARG A 57 0.01 -18.05 -9.91
CA ARG A 57 -1.30 -18.01 -9.26
C ARG A 57 -1.24 -17.16 -8.00
N GLU A 58 -0.22 -17.33 -7.17
CA GLU A 58 -0.02 -16.53 -5.95
C GLU A 58 0.09 -15.05 -6.28
N ILE A 59 0.91 -14.68 -7.27
CA ILE A 59 1.05 -13.30 -7.72
C ILE A 59 -0.28 -12.73 -8.25
N ILE A 60 -1.02 -13.46 -9.07
CA ILE A 60 -2.30 -12.97 -9.63
C ILE A 60 -3.37 -12.83 -8.54
N LEU A 61 -3.41 -13.76 -7.58
CA LEU A 61 -4.31 -13.67 -6.45
C LEU A 61 -4.00 -12.43 -5.61
N ASP A 62 -2.74 -12.16 -5.33
CA ASP A 62 -2.28 -10.96 -4.64
C ASP A 62 -2.79 -9.67 -5.31
N TYR A 63 -2.58 -9.52 -6.62
CA TYR A 63 -3.13 -8.40 -7.39
C TYR A 63 -4.67 -8.32 -7.33
N THR A 64 -5.34 -9.46 -7.28
CA THR A 64 -6.81 -9.52 -7.21
C THR A 64 -7.32 -9.08 -5.84
N GLU A 65 -6.63 -9.45 -4.76
CA GLU A 65 -6.94 -8.97 -3.41
C GLU A 65 -6.74 -7.44 -3.31
N GLN A 66 -5.66 -6.90 -3.86
CA GLN A 66 -5.46 -5.44 -3.92
C GLN A 66 -6.58 -4.72 -4.69
N ALA A 67 -7.02 -5.27 -5.83
CA ALA A 67 -8.13 -4.71 -6.59
C ALA A 67 -9.45 -4.76 -5.80
N LYS A 68 -9.65 -5.81 -4.99
CA LYS A 68 -10.81 -5.91 -4.09
C LYS A 68 -10.78 -4.86 -2.99
N ILE A 69 -9.61 -4.57 -2.38
CA ILE A 69 -9.45 -3.51 -1.37
C ILE A 69 -10.00 -2.19 -1.92
N ARG A 70 -9.52 -1.76 -3.09
CA ARG A 70 -9.96 -0.51 -3.71
C ARG A 70 -11.46 -0.51 -4.01
N TYR A 71 -11.99 -1.60 -4.55
CA TYR A 71 -13.42 -1.72 -4.83
C TYR A 71 -14.27 -1.64 -3.56
N HIS A 72 -13.82 -2.24 -2.46
CA HIS A 72 -14.52 -2.20 -1.18
C HIS A 72 -14.46 -0.83 -0.51
N ILE A 73 -13.31 -0.15 -0.54
CA ILE A 73 -13.17 1.22 -0.02
C ILE A 73 -14.11 2.17 -0.77
N GLU A 74 -14.15 2.11 -2.11
CA GLU A 74 -14.98 3.01 -2.93
C GLU A 74 -16.48 2.90 -2.63
N LYS A 75 -16.97 1.75 -2.13
CA LYS A 75 -18.38 1.59 -1.72
C LYS A 75 -18.79 2.51 -0.58
N TYR A 76 -17.85 2.88 0.28
CA TYR A 76 -18.11 3.74 1.44
C TYR A 76 -17.97 5.23 1.11
N LYS A 77 -17.70 5.59 -0.14
CA LYS A 77 -17.44 6.99 -0.54
C LYS A 77 -18.60 7.93 -0.26
N HIS A 78 -19.83 7.43 -0.33
CA HIS A 78 -21.01 8.23 -0.01
C HIS A 78 -21.21 8.46 1.50
N GLU A 79 -20.74 7.54 2.33
CA GLU A 79 -20.93 7.59 3.80
C GLU A 79 -19.75 8.27 4.50
N PHE A 80 -18.53 8.01 4.02
CA PHE A 80 -17.28 8.51 4.59
C PHE A 80 -16.33 9.02 3.48
N PRO A 81 -16.68 10.10 2.75
CA PRO A 81 -15.89 10.59 1.61
C PRO A 81 -14.44 10.90 2.00
N ASP A 82 -14.23 11.60 3.13
CA ASP A 82 -12.89 11.97 3.61
C ASP A 82 -12.06 10.75 4.00
N THR A 83 -12.70 9.71 4.54
CA THR A 83 -12.02 8.47 4.94
C THR A 83 -11.64 7.64 3.72
N VAL A 84 -12.47 7.63 2.67
CA VAL A 84 -12.16 6.94 1.41
C VAL A 84 -10.99 7.60 0.70
N GLU A 85 -10.99 8.93 0.57
CA GLU A 85 -9.86 9.66 -0.03
C GLU A 85 -8.57 9.46 0.77
N PHE A 86 -8.69 9.43 2.09
CA PHE A 86 -7.57 9.17 2.98
C PHE A 86 -7.03 7.74 2.84
N LEU A 87 -7.90 6.73 2.86
CA LEU A 87 -7.50 5.32 2.74
C LEU A 87 -6.85 5.05 1.37
N ASP A 88 -7.42 5.58 0.29
CA ASP A 88 -6.85 5.43 -1.07
C ASP A 88 -5.43 6.00 -1.18
N ARG A 89 -5.13 7.06 -0.41
CA ARG A 89 -3.78 7.66 -0.31
C ARG A 89 -2.86 6.96 0.68
N SER A 90 -3.41 6.20 1.61
CA SER A 90 -2.69 5.59 2.74
C SER A 90 -2.35 4.12 2.52
N PHE A 91 -2.96 3.47 1.51
CA PHE A 91 -2.59 2.11 1.13
C PHE A 91 -1.48 2.09 0.07
N TYR A 92 -0.39 1.40 0.37
CA TYR A 92 0.58 0.96 -0.62
C TYR A 92 0.50 -0.56 -0.74
N VAL A 93 -0.15 -1.03 -1.82
CA VAL A 93 -0.35 -2.47 -2.06
C VAL A 93 -1.10 -3.08 -0.86
N ASP A 94 -0.42 -3.80 0.03
CA ASP A 94 -1.00 -4.46 1.21
C ASP A 94 -0.75 -3.69 2.52
N ASP A 95 0.13 -2.68 2.50
CA ASP A 95 0.51 -1.93 3.69
C ASP A 95 -0.37 -0.67 3.86
N PHE A 96 -0.98 -0.53 5.03
CA PHE A 96 -1.66 0.69 5.45
C PHE A 96 -0.68 1.57 6.24
N ILE A 97 -0.34 2.74 5.69
CA ILE A 97 0.57 3.70 6.31
C ILE A 97 -0.09 5.06 6.30
N SER A 98 -0.23 5.64 7.48
CA SER A 98 -0.99 6.87 7.67
C SER A 98 -0.36 7.73 8.75
N GLY A 99 -0.24 9.04 8.50
CA GLY A 99 0.20 10.03 9.49
C GLY A 99 -0.95 10.95 9.89
N GLY A 100 -0.89 11.48 11.12
CA GLY A 100 -1.81 12.49 11.64
C GLY A 100 -1.05 13.44 12.56
N ASN A 101 -1.46 14.71 12.61
CA ASN A 101 -0.78 15.71 13.44
C ASN A 101 -1.29 15.69 14.90
N GLU A 102 -2.40 15.01 15.14
CA GLU A 102 -3.06 14.92 16.44
C GLU A 102 -3.43 13.48 16.78
N PHE A 103 -3.30 13.14 18.07
CA PHE A 103 -3.64 11.82 18.61
C PHE A 103 -5.06 11.38 18.24
N GLU A 104 -6.05 12.26 18.40
CA GLU A 104 -7.45 11.91 18.16
C GLU A 104 -7.71 11.65 16.66
N GLU A 105 -7.08 12.42 15.78
CA GLU A 105 -7.17 12.22 14.33
C GLU A 105 -6.62 10.84 13.94
N ALA A 106 -5.42 10.48 14.43
CA ALA A 106 -4.78 9.19 14.16
C ALA A 106 -5.58 8.01 14.74
N LEU A 107 -6.16 8.18 15.93
CA LEU A 107 -7.02 7.18 16.56
C LEU A 107 -8.32 6.94 15.79
N GLN A 108 -9.02 8.01 15.39
CA GLN A 108 -10.25 7.89 14.61
C GLN A 108 -9.96 7.26 13.24
N THR A 109 -8.87 7.68 12.61
CA THR A 109 -8.40 7.13 11.34
C THR A 109 -8.15 5.63 11.43
N SER A 110 -7.38 5.18 12.41
CA SER A 110 -7.07 3.75 12.59
C SER A 110 -8.32 2.90 12.87
N ARG A 111 -9.26 3.41 13.67
CA ARG A 111 -10.56 2.74 13.90
C ARG A 111 -11.38 2.61 12.62
N ARG A 112 -11.50 3.69 11.84
CA ARG A 112 -12.26 3.69 10.58
C ARG A 112 -11.63 2.75 9.54
N ALA A 113 -10.30 2.80 9.41
CA ALA A 113 -9.55 1.90 8.54
C ALA A 113 -9.80 0.43 8.92
N LYS A 114 -9.67 0.10 10.21
CA LYS A 114 -9.96 -1.25 10.71
C LYS A 114 -11.38 -1.69 10.38
N TYR A 115 -12.39 -0.85 10.65
CA TYR A 115 -13.79 -1.17 10.38
C TYR A 115 -14.06 -1.45 8.89
N ILE A 116 -13.58 -0.58 8.00
CA ILE A 116 -13.81 -0.71 6.55
C ILE A 116 -13.17 -1.99 6.02
N MET A 117 -11.95 -2.31 6.48
CA MET A 117 -11.24 -3.52 6.06
C MET A 117 -11.89 -4.79 6.62
N GLU A 118 -12.30 -4.79 7.89
CA GLU A 118 -13.05 -5.90 8.50
C GLU A 118 -14.35 -6.18 7.72
N ALA A 119 -15.07 -5.13 7.32
CA ALA A 119 -16.27 -5.24 6.50
C ALA A 119 -15.99 -5.74 5.07
N ALA A 120 -14.76 -5.59 4.58
CA ALA A 120 -14.26 -6.19 3.34
C ALA A 120 -13.77 -7.64 3.52
N GLY A 121 -13.82 -8.19 4.74
CA GLY A 121 -13.30 -9.51 5.07
C GLY A 121 -11.78 -9.56 5.23
N MET A 122 -11.14 -8.40 5.43
CA MET A 122 -9.70 -8.26 5.55
C MET A 122 -9.33 -7.73 6.93
N ASP A 123 -8.56 -8.50 7.68
CA ASP A 123 -8.12 -8.11 9.02
C ASP A 123 -6.76 -7.39 8.93
N LEU A 124 -6.74 -6.10 9.30
CA LEU A 124 -5.51 -5.31 9.39
C LEU A 124 -4.75 -5.72 10.66
N ARG A 125 -3.51 -6.17 10.48
CA ARG A 125 -2.67 -6.75 11.54
C ARG A 125 -1.35 -6.03 11.68
N LYS A 126 -0.63 -6.32 12.77
CA LYS A 126 0.70 -5.77 13.08
C LYS A 126 0.74 -4.23 13.15
N TRP A 127 -0.26 -3.64 13.81
CA TRP A 127 -0.33 -2.19 14.01
C TRP A 127 0.87 -1.67 14.80
N ILE A 128 1.45 -0.56 14.34
CA ILE A 128 2.62 0.08 14.95
C ILE A 128 2.53 1.61 14.79
N THR A 129 3.04 2.35 15.78
CA THR A 129 3.03 3.81 15.82
C THR A 129 4.21 4.33 16.63
N ASN A 130 4.65 5.55 16.34
CA ASN A 130 5.59 6.34 17.11
C ASN A 130 4.97 7.01 18.35
N ASP A 131 3.63 7.14 18.42
CA ASP A 131 2.94 7.73 19.57
C ASP A 131 2.62 6.66 20.64
N ALA A 132 3.25 6.80 21.82
CA ALA A 132 3.06 5.90 22.95
C ALA A 132 1.61 5.88 23.47
N ASN A 133 0.91 7.02 23.45
CA ASN A 133 -0.49 7.08 23.87
C ASN A 133 -1.36 6.30 22.90
N LEU A 134 -1.10 6.43 21.60
CA LEU A 134 -1.86 5.73 20.56
C LEU A 134 -1.62 4.21 20.62
N MET A 135 -0.37 3.81 20.84
CA MET A 135 0.01 2.42 21.07
C MET A 135 -0.73 1.82 22.29
N GLU A 136 -0.82 2.55 23.40
CA GLU A 136 -1.55 2.09 24.60
C GLU A 136 -3.07 1.98 24.32
N GLN A 137 -3.62 2.95 23.59
CA GLN A 137 -5.03 2.96 23.23
C GLN A 137 -5.40 1.77 22.32
N TRP A 138 -4.58 1.48 21.32
CA TRP A 138 -4.75 0.31 20.45
C TRP A 138 -4.67 -1.01 21.21
N LYS A 139 -3.77 -1.13 22.21
CA LYS A 139 -3.73 -2.29 23.11
C LYS A 139 -5.03 -2.45 23.90
N LYS A 140 -5.58 -1.35 24.44
CA LYS A 140 -6.88 -1.36 25.15
C LYS A 140 -8.02 -1.80 24.24
N GLU A 141 -8.01 -1.36 22.99
CA GLU A 141 -9.01 -1.70 21.97
C GLU A 141 -8.77 -3.03 21.25
N LYS A 142 -7.77 -3.81 21.70
CA LYS A 142 -7.46 -5.14 21.16
C LYS A 142 -7.14 -5.12 19.66
N PHE A 143 -6.46 -4.08 19.20
CA PHE A 143 -5.81 -4.12 17.90
C PHE A 143 -4.69 -5.17 17.94
N ASP A 144 -4.46 -5.84 16.82
CA ASP A 144 -3.31 -6.74 16.65
C ASP A 144 -2.04 -5.89 16.48
N VAL A 145 -1.50 -5.40 17.59
CA VAL A 145 -0.31 -4.55 17.62
C VAL A 145 0.96 -5.38 17.49
N TYR A 146 1.94 -4.86 16.76
CA TYR A 146 3.25 -5.51 16.66
C TYR A 146 3.99 -5.43 18.02
N PRO A 147 4.55 -6.54 18.54
CA PRO A 147 5.20 -6.53 19.84
C PRO A 147 6.50 -5.73 19.79
N VAL A 148 6.52 -4.57 20.46
CA VAL A 148 7.73 -3.74 20.65
C VAL A 148 8.77 -4.45 21.56
N GLN A 149 8.43 -5.60 22.15
CA GLN A 149 9.29 -6.31 23.12
C GLN A 149 10.30 -7.31 22.51
N GLU A 150 10.26 -7.58 21.20
CA GLU A 150 11.25 -8.42 20.49
C GLU A 150 12.20 -7.63 19.57
N THR A 151 12.51 -6.36 19.90
CA THR A 151 13.71 -5.69 19.35
C THR A 151 15.01 -6.16 20.01
N VAL A 152 14.95 -7.19 20.87
CA VAL A 152 16.12 -7.75 21.54
C VAL A 152 16.79 -8.79 20.63
N ASN A 153 17.62 -8.29 19.70
CA ASN A 153 18.92 -8.81 19.28
C ASN A 153 19.17 -8.62 17.79
N LEU A 154 19.57 -7.39 17.41
CA LEU A 154 20.77 -7.05 16.63
C LEU A 154 20.67 -5.56 16.25
N GLY A 155 21.11 -4.68 17.15
CA GLY A 155 21.44 -3.29 16.84
C GLY A 155 20.29 -2.41 16.30
N ALA A 156 19.73 -1.58 17.18
CA ALA A 156 18.80 -0.48 16.92
C ALA A 156 17.33 -0.88 16.69
N ASN A 157 16.45 -0.02 17.23
CA ASN A 157 14.99 -0.11 17.24
C ASN A 157 14.39 0.10 15.84
N GLU A 158 14.82 -0.68 14.86
CA GLU A 158 14.44 -0.56 13.46
C GLU A 158 13.39 -1.61 13.11
N THR A 159 12.20 -1.16 12.70
CA THR A 159 11.20 -2.01 12.04
C THR A 159 11.29 -1.81 10.54
N LYS A 160 10.70 -2.68 9.71
CA LYS A 160 10.67 -2.46 8.26
C LYS A 160 9.29 -1.97 7.83
N ALA A 161 9.22 -0.80 7.21
CA ALA A 161 8.04 -0.31 6.50
C ALA A 161 8.40 -0.18 5.02
N LEU A 162 7.64 -0.82 4.11
CA LEU A 162 7.91 -0.80 2.66
C LEU A 162 9.33 -1.26 2.26
N GLY A 163 9.96 -2.13 3.06
CA GLY A 163 11.33 -2.60 2.83
C GLY A 163 12.44 -1.66 3.31
N LEU A 164 12.09 -0.52 3.94
CA LEU A 164 13.02 0.43 4.54
C LEU A 164 13.05 0.28 6.06
N SER A 165 14.22 0.44 6.67
CA SER A 165 14.34 0.55 8.14
C SER A 165 13.65 1.82 8.61
N TRP A 166 12.71 1.67 9.54
CA TRP A 166 11.95 2.73 10.19
C TRP A 166 12.20 2.69 11.69
N ASN A 167 12.79 3.77 12.20
CA ASN A 167 12.99 4.01 13.63
C ASN A 167 11.80 4.80 14.17
N THR A 168 10.90 4.11 14.88
CA THR A 168 9.66 4.71 15.39
C THR A 168 9.88 5.72 16.51
N HIS A 169 11.08 5.81 17.10
CA HIS A 169 11.35 6.70 18.24
C HIS A 169 11.89 8.08 17.84
N GLU A 170 12.44 8.19 16.63
CA GLU A 170 13.05 9.43 16.13
C GLU A 170 12.18 10.17 15.11
N ASP A 171 11.04 9.59 14.75
CA ASP A 171 10.08 10.15 13.80
C ASP A 171 9.05 11.02 14.55
N TYR A 172 9.02 12.32 14.25
CA TYR A 172 8.17 13.35 14.89
C TYR A 172 7.42 14.17 13.83
#